data_AF-A0A8I1Y265-F1
#
_entry.id   AF-A0A8I1Y265-F1
#
_cell.length_a   1.000
_cell.length_b   1.000
_cell.length_c   1.000
_cell.angle_alpha   90.00
_cell.angle_beta   90.00
_cell.angle_gamma   90.00
#
_symmetry.space_group_name_H-M   'P 1'
#
loop_
_entity.id
_entity.type
_entity.pdbx_description
1 polymer ?
#
loop_
_entity_poly.entity_id
_entity_poly.type
_entity_poly.pdbx_seq_one_letter_code
_entity_poly.pdbx_strand_id
1 'polypeptide(L)'
;MRLVVICIGRLKQGPERELAERYRERFEDIGRKLGFRGLDIHEIAESRARDTAARIAEEAAAISALLPEKHALVALDERGKSIDSASFARQLGRWRDEGTAQLSS
;
A
#
# COMPACT_ATOMS: atom_id res chain seq x y z
N MET A 1 2.47 3.64 -13.01
CA MET A 1 1.58 3.59 -11.83
C MET A 1 2.36 3.98 -10.57
N ARG A 2 1.72 4.56 -9.55
CA ARG A 2 2.32 4.85 -8.22
C ARG A 2 1.74 3.86 -7.21
N LEU A 3 2.55 3.33 -6.29
CA LEU A 3 2.09 2.47 -5.20
C LEU A 3 1.99 3.28 -3.91
N VAL A 4 0.92 3.04 -3.15
CA VAL A 4 0.69 3.65 -1.85
C VAL A 4 0.40 2.54 -0.85
N VAL A 5 1.21 2.46 0.21
CA VAL A 5 1.01 1.54 1.32
C VAL A 5 0.51 2.37 2.49
N ILE A 6 -0.68 2.06 2.99
CA ILE A 6 -1.26 2.72 4.16
C ILE A 6 -1.37 1.66 5.25
N CYS A 7 -0.77 1.92 6.41
CA CYS A 7 -0.81 1.03 7.56
C CYS A 7 -1.20 1.79 8.82
N ILE A 8 -1.83 1.05 9.74
CA ILE A 8 -2.08 1.50 11.11
C ILE A 8 -0.93 1.01 12.00
N GLY A 9 -0.48 1.88 12.91
CA GLY A 9 0.69 1.66 13.74
C GLY A 9 1.94 2.28 13.14
N ARG A 10 2.87 2.67 14.02
CA ARG A 10 4.19 3.18 13.62
C ARG A 10 5.26 2.19 14.03
N LEU A 11 6.12 1.80 13.09
CA LEU A 11 7.25 0.95 13.41
C LEU A 11 8.18 1.67 14.39
N LYS A 12 8.55 0.95 15.46
CA LYS A 12 9.58 1.43 16.39
C LYS A 12 10.96 1.31 15.75
N GLN A 13 11.95 1.98 16.33
CA GLN A 13 13.34 1.72 15.95
C GLN A 13 13.66 0.24 16.19
N GLY A 14 14.26 -0.42 15.20
CA GLY A 14 14.58 -1.84 15.29
C GLY A 14 14.60 -2.55 13.94
N PRO A 15 14.79 -3.88 13.96
CA PRO A 15 15.00 -4.71 12.78
C PRO A 15 13.86 -4.63 11.76
N GLU A 16 12.61 -4.54 12.19
CA GLU A 16 11.44 -4.47 11.30
C GLU A 16 11.43 -3.18 10.48
N ARG A 17 11.81 -2.05 11.12
CA ARG A 17 11.93 -0.76 10.44
C ARG A 17 13.10 -0.78 9.44
N GLU A 18 14.24 -1.32 9.84
CA GLU A 18 15.39 -1.47 8.93
C GLU A 18 15.06 -2.37 7.73
N LEU A 19 14.28 -3.43 7.96
CA LEU A 19 13.82 -4.30 6.89
C LEU A 19 12.87 -3.57 5.94
N ALA A 20 11.91 -2.81 6.47
CA ALA A 20 10.97 -2.03 5.68
C ALA A 20 11.70 -0.99 4.80
N GLU A 21 12.64 -0.23 5.38
CA GLU A 21 13.43 0.75 4.61
C GLU A 21 14.30 0.08 3.55
N ARG A 22 14.92 -1.07 3.85
CA ARG A 22 15.70 -1.82 2.85
C ARG A 22 14.85 -2.27 1.66
N TYR A 23 13.62 -2.71 1.89
CA TYR A 23 12.72 -3.08 0.80
C TYR A 23 12.20 -1.87 0.03
N ARG A 24 12.00 -0.73 0.72
CA ARG A 24 11.65 0.54 0.09
C ARG A 24 12.76 1.03 -0.84
N GLU A 25 14.00 1.04 -0.39
CA GLU A 25 15.17 1.42 -1.20
C GLU A 25 15.29 0.51 -2.43
N ARG A 26 15.20 -0.81 -2.22
CA ARG A 26 15.18 -1.77 -3.32
C ARG A 26 14.06 -1.50 -4.31
N PHE A 27 12.87 -1.10 -3.82
CA PHE A 27 11.75 -0.73 -4.69
C PHE A 27 12.06 0.53 -5.50
N GLU A 28 12.66 1.57 -4.92
CA GLU A 28 13.02 2.78 -5.67
C GLU A 28 14.05 2.47 -6.77
N ASP A 29 15.02 1.60 -6.48
CA ASP A 29 16.06 1.19 -7.44
C ASP A 29 15.51 0.40 -8.64
N ILE A 30 14.60 -0.56 -8.39
CA ILE A 30 14.08 -1.45 -9.44
C ILE A 30 12.75 -0.97 -10.03
N GLY A 31 11.93 -0.29 -9.23
CA GLY A 31 10.55 0.07 -9.54
C GLY A 31 10.45 1.00 -10.74
N ARG A 32 11.37 1.96 -10.85
CA ARG A 32 11.45 2.85 -12.02
C ARG A 32 11.68 2.08 -13.32
N LYS A 33 12.57 1.08 -13.30
CA LYS A 33 12.85 0.21 -14.46
C LYS A 33 11.64 -0.66 -14.82
N LEU A 34 10.79 -0.95 -13.84
CA LEU A 34 9.56 -1.73 -13.99
C LEU A 34 8.32 -0.88 -14.30
N GLY A 35 8.47 0.43 -14.54
CA GLY A 35 7.35 1.32 -14.89
C GLY A 35 6.50 1.80 -13.69
N PHE A 36 6.99 1.61 -12.47
CA PHE A 36 6.44 2.23 -11.28
C PHE A 36 7.04 3.64 -11.08
N ARG A 37 6.20 4.61 -10.74
CA ARG A 37 6.57 6.03 -10.60
C ARG A 37 7.04 6.40 -9.20
N GLY A 38 6.85 5.51 -8.23
CA GLY A 38 7.25 5.70 -6.83
C GLY A 38 6.42 4.85 -5.86
N LEU A 39 6.90 4.76 -4.62
CA LEU A 39 6.25 4.13 -3.48
C LEU A 39 6.10 5.13 -2.34
N ASP A 40 4.87 5.41 -1.94
CA ASP A 40 4.56 6.17 -0.73
C ASP A 40 4.12 5.23 0.38
N ILE A 41 4.64 5.44 1.59
CA ILE A 41 4.29 4.67 2.78
C ILE A 41 3.72 5.65 3.81
N HIS A 42 2.47 5.44 4.20
CA HIS A 42 1.78 6.23 5.21
C HIS A 42 1.53 5.38 6.46
N GLU A 43 2.20 5.73 7.54
CA GLU A 43 1.96 5.16 8.86
C GLU A 43 0.99 6.06 9.64
N ILE A 44 -0.20 5.55 9.94
CA ILE A 44 -1.21 6.24 10.73
C ILE A 44 -1.10 5.75 12.17
N ALA A 45 -1.15 6.66 13.14
CA ALA A 45 -1.18 6.25 14.54
C ALA A 45 -2.46 5.46 14.85
N GLU A 46 -2.33 4.37 15.63
CA GLU A 46 -3.48 3.63 16.15
C GLU A 46 -4.47 4.56 16.85
N SER A 47 -5.77 4.34 16.63
CA SER A 47 -6.78 5.14 17.30
C SER A 47 -6.78 4.85 18.81
N ARG A 48 -6.98 5.92 19.58
CA ARG A 48 -7.04 5.89 21.05
C ARG A 48 -8.46 5.64 21.57
N ALA A 49 -9.42 5.41 20.69
CA ALA A 49 -10.79 5.10 21.08
C ALA A 49 -10.83 3.82 21.92
N ARG A 50 -11.65 3.83 22.98
CA ARG A 50 -11.79 2.68 23.89
C ARG A 50 -12.68 1.58 23.30
N ASP A 51 -13.64 1.97 22.47
CA ASP A 51 -14.56 1.06 21.81
C ASP A 51 -14.00 0.60 20.46
N THR A 52 -14.17 -0.68 20.15
CA THR A 52 -13.64 -1.31 18.93
C THR A 52 -14.29 -0.73 17.67
N ALA A 53 -15.61 -0.49 17.67
CA ALA A 53 -16.29 0.05 16.50
C ALA A 53 -15.87 1.50 16.23
N ALA A 54 -15.72 2.30 17.29
CA ALA A 54 -15.18 3.65 17.19
C ALA A 54 -13.74 3.65 16.65
N ARG A 55 -12.86 2.75 17.15
CA ARG A 55 -11.49 2.61 16.66
C ARG A 55 -11.44 2.28 15.16
N ILE A 56 -12.25 1.31 14.72
CA ILE A 56 -12.35 0.92 13.30
C ILE A 56 -12.82 2.09 12.45
N ALA A 57 -13.84 2.84 12.89
CA ALA A 57 -14.37 3.97 12.14
C ALA A 57 -13.36 5.11 11.99
N GLU A 58 -12.63 5.43 13.07
CA GLU A 58 -11.57 6.45 13.06
C GLU A 58 -10.42 6.06 12.13
N GLU A 59 -9.96 4.81 12.21
CA GLU A 59 -8.87 4.30 11.36
C GLU A 59 -9.31 4.22 9.88
N ALA A 60 -10.53 3.76 9.60
CA ALA A 60 -11.08 3.72 8.25
C ALA A 60 -11.20 5.13 7.64
N ALA A 61 -11.62 6.12 8.42
CA ALA A 61 -11.68 7.51 7.97
C ALA A 61 -10.28 8.06 7.66
N ALA A 62 -9.29 7.76 8.51
CA ALA A 62 -7.91 8.18 8.30
C ALA A 62 -7.29 7.52 7.05
N ILE A 63 -7.54 6.22 6.81
CA ILE A 63 -7.10 5.52 5.60
C ILE A 63 -7.76 6.13 4.36
N SER A 64 -9.08 6.34 4.41
CA SER A 64 -9.85 6.85 3.27
C SER A 64 -9.39 8.24 2.83
N ALA A 65 -8.97 9.09 3.77
CA ALA A 65 -8.45 10.43 3.49
C ALA A 65 -7.12 10.43 2.69
N LEU A 66 -6.41 9.30 2.66
CA LEU A 66 -5.15 9.14 1.93
C LEU A 66 -5.33 8.42 0.58
N LEU A 67 -6.54 7.94 0.27
CA LEU A 67 -6.80 7.26 -0.99
C LEU A 67 -6.86 8.26 -2.16
N PRO A 68 -6.09 8.06 -3.24
CA PRO A 68 -6.21 8.86 -4.45
C PRO A 68 -7.60 8.72 -5.09
N GLU A 69 -8.05 9.72 -5.84
CA GLU A 69 -9.37 9.68 -6.51
C GLU A 69 -9.55 8.44 -7.42
N LYS A 70 -8.50 8.07 -8.16
CA LYS A 70 -8.45 6.86 -8.99
C LYS A 70 -7.40 5.91 -8.45
N HIS A 71 -7.84 4.78 -7.90
CA HIS A 71 -6.95 3.76 -7.37
C HIS A 71 -7.54 2.36 -7.55
N ALA A 72 -6.66 1.36 -7.58
CA ALA A 72 -7.03 -0.01 -7.26
C ALA A 72 -6.77 -0.22 -5.77
N LEU A 73 -7.76 -0.72 -5.03
CA LEU A 73 -7.63 -0.96 -3.59
C LEU A 73 -7.27 -2.43 -3.34
N VAL A 74 -6.21 -2.66 -2.55
CA VAL A 74 -5.84 -3.98 -2.05
C VAL A 74 -5.84 -3.91 -0.52
N ALA A 75 -6.79 -4.60 0.10
CA ALA A 75 -6.83 -4.79 1.55
C ALA A 75 -6.16 -6.12 1.92
N LEU A 76 -5.24 -6.09 2.88
CA LEU A 76 -4.61 -7.28 3.43
C LEU A 76 -5.43 -7.76 4.63
N ASP A 77 -6.09 -8.90 4.47
CA ASP A 77 -6.94 -9.51 5.49
C ASP A 77 -6.65 -11.01 5.54
N GLU A 78 -6.58 -11.58 6.75
CA GLU A 78 -6.27 -13.00 6.97
C GLU A 78 -7.31 -13.95 6.37
N ARG A 79 -8.54 -13.47 6.17
CA ARG A 79 -9.66 -14.20 5.55
C ARG A 79 -9.74 -13.97 4.04
N GLY A 80 -8.81 -13.18 3.51
CA GLY A 80 -8.70 -12.85 2.09
C GLY A 80 -8.24 -14.02 1.22
N LYS A 81 -8.18 -13.77 -0.09
CA LYS A 81 -7.65 -14.76 -1.05
C LYS A 81 -6.14 -14.89 -0.87
N SER A 82 -5.68 -16.10 -0.57
CA SER A 82 -4.25 -16.42 -0.62
C SER A 82 -3.80 -16.45 -2.08
N ILE A 83 -2.97 -15.48 -2.47
CA ILE A 83 -2.41 -15.36 -3.81
C ILE A 83 -0.91 -15.64 -3.76
N ASP A 84 -0.42 -16.47 -4.67
CA ASP A 84 1.02 -16.71 -4.80
C ASP A 84 1.76 -15.50 -5.39
N SER A 85 3.08 -15.46 -5.22
CA SER A 85 3.90 -14.32 -5.65
C SER A 85 3.86 -14.05 -7.16
N ALA A 86 3.80 -15.09 -7.99
CA ALA A 86 3.77 -14.92 -9.44
C ALA A 86 2.42 -14.36 -9.91
N SER A 87 1.33 -14.85 -9.32
CA SER A 87 -0.03 -14.35 -9.55
C SER A 87 -0.18 -12.90 -9.10
N PHE A 88 0.37 -12.54 -7.94
CA PHE A 88 0.37 -11.16 -7.46
C PHE A 88 1.18 -10.23 -8.38
N ALA A 89 2.37 -10.65 -8.81
CA ALA A 89 3.19 -9.87 -9.74
C ALA A 89 2.48 -9.63 -11.10
N ARG A 90 1.80 -10.66 -11.64
CA ARG A 90 0.98 -10.52 -12.85
C ARG A 90 -0.17 -9.53 -12.65
N GLN A 91 -0.82 -9.55 -11.50
CA GLN A 91 -1.90 -8.62 -11.18
C GLN A 91 -1.40 -7.17 -11.13
N LEU A 92 -0.27 -6.91 -10.45
CA LEU A 92 0.36 -5.59 -10.45
C LEU A 92 0.74 -5.11 -11.86
N GLY A 93 1.26 -6.01 -12.70
CA GLY A 93 1.57 -5.73 -14.10
C GLY A 93 0.34 -5.26 -14.88
N ARG A 94 -0.79 -5.99 -14.76
CA ARG A 94 -2.05 -5.62 -15.42
C ARG A 94 -2.54 -4.24 -15.00
N TRP A 95 -2.60 -3.95 -13.70
CA TRP A 95 -3.02 -2.63 -13.21
C TRP A 95 -2.10 -1.49 -13.68
N ARG A 96 -0.78 -1.75 -13.73
CA ARG A 96 0.17 -0.78 -14.28
C ARG A 96 -0.12 -0.47 -15.74
N ASP A 97 -0.39 -1.51 -16.53
CA ASP A 97 -0.59 -1.40 -17.97
C ASP A 97 -1.95 -0.73 -18.27
N GLU A 98 -3.00 -1.09 -17.54
CA GLU A 98 -4.33 -0.44 -17.61
C GLU A 98 -4.27 1.06 -17.24
N GLY A 99 -3.53 1.41 -16.19
CA GLY A 99 -3.32 2.81 -15.81
C GLY A 99 -2.45 3.62 -16.79
N THR A 100 -1.69 2.93 -17.66
CA THR A 100 -0.93 3.55 -18.75
C THR A 100 -1.80 3.73 -19.99
N ALA A 101 -2.70 2.79 -20.28
CA ALA A 101 -3.66 2.85 -21.38
C ALA A 101 -4.71 3.96 -21.23
N GLN A 102 -5.03 4.38 -20.00
CA GLN A 102 -5.92 5.54 -19.76
C GLN A 102 -5.27 6.91 -20.06
N LEU A 103 -3.97 6.97 -20.37
CA LEU A 103 -3.25 8.21 -20.68
C LEU A 103 -3.06 8.44 -22.20
N SER A 104 -3.61 7.55 -23.04
CA SER A 104 -3.47 7.58 -24.51
C SER A 104 -4.79 7.85 -25.24
N SER A 105 -5.56 8.83 -24.78
CA SER A 105 -6.80 9.29 -25.43
C SER A 105 -6.77 10.80 -25.63
#